data_AF-A0A7L2E2M3-F1
#
_entry.id   AF-A0A7L2E2M3-F1
#
_cell.length_a   1.000
_cell.length_b   1.000
_cell.length_c   1.000
_cell.angle_alpha   90.00
_cell.angle_beta   90.00
_cell.angle_gamma   90.00
#
_symmetry.space_group_name_H-M   'P 1'
#
loop_
_entity.id
_entity.type
_entity.pdbx_description
1 polymer ?
#
loop_
_entity_poly.entity_id
_entity_poly.type
_entity_poly.pdbx_seq_one_letter_code
_entity_poly.pdbx_strand_id
1 'polypeptide(L)'
;PPRALGPPPQGSVGAAPRAEGRPGAACPEREECSVSADTVLAPLRAALDACRATVQKQVCNDIGRRLTVLEDAWAQGKLSAPVRKRMSLLVQELQQQHWDAADEIHRSLMVDHVNEVSQWMVGVKRLIAETRDLPTAE
;
A
#
# COMPACT_ATOMS: atom_id res chain seq x y z
N PRO A 1 -23.77 20.41 -63.81
CA PRO A 1 -25.15 20.72 -63.36
C PRO A 1 -25.82 19.49 -62.72
N PRO A 2 -26.83 19.64 -61.83
CA PRO A 2 -27.08 20.64 -60.78
C PRO A 2 -26.66 20.07 -59.39
N ARG A 3 -26.95 20.58 -58.17
CA ARG A 3 -27.24 21.91 -57.56
C ARG A 3 -26.70 21.82 -56.09
N ALA A 4 -25.97 22.81 -55.58
CA ALA A 4 -26.44 23.91 -54.71
C ALA A 4 -27.00 23.50 -53.32
N LEU A 5 -26.35 24.01 -52.27
CA LEU A 5 -26.75 23.87 -50.86
C LEU A 5 -28.13 24.47 -50.57
N GLY A 6 -28.89 23.83 -49.67
CA GLY A 6 -30.13 24.36 -49.09
C GLY A 6 -29.91 24.97 -47.69
N PRO A 7 -30.66 26.02 -47.28
CA PRO A 7 -30.56 26.64 -45.96
C PRO A 7 -31.30 25.86 -44.85
N PRO A 8 -31.14 26.24 -43.56
CA PRO A 8 -31.64 25.48 -42.41
C PRO A 8 -33.08 25.86 -42.02
N PRO A 9 -33.71 25.07 -41.13
CA PRO A 9 -34.70 25.57 -40.18
C PRO A 9 -34.25 25.41 -38.72
N GLN A 10 -34.60 26.40 -37.90
CA GLN A 10 -34.42 26.37 -36.45
C GLN A 10 -35.31 25.28 -35.81
N GLY A 11 -34.69 24.33 -35.11
CA GLY A 11 -35.38 23.36 -34.25
C GLY A 11 -35.24 23.77 -32.78
N SER A 12 -36.25 24.46 -32.25
CA SER A 12 -36.27 24.94 -30.87
C SER A 12 -36.53 23.83 -29.84
N VAL A 13 -36.12 24.09 -28.60
CA VAL A 13 -36.53 23.40 -27.35
C VAL A 13 -36.14 21.92 -27.24
N GLY A 14 -34.90 21.68 -26.80
CA GLY A 14 -34.52 20.41 -26.16
C GLY A 14 -35.16 20.29 -24.78
N ALA A 15 -36.40 19.81 -24.71
CA ALA A 15 -37.01 19.40 -23.46
C ALA A 15 -36.36 18.10 -22.96
N ALA A 16 -35.97 18.07 -21.69
CA ALA A 16 -35.45 16.85 -21.07
C ALA A 16 -36.58 15.82 -20.87
N PRO A 17 -36.30 14.55 -21.13
CA PRO A 17 -36.74 13.48 -20.24
C PRO A 17 -35.53 12.88 -19.53
N ARG A 18 -35.66 12.73 -18.21
CA ARG A 18 -34.71 12.02 -17.34
C ARG A 18 -34.67 10.54 -17.75
N ALA A 19 -33.73 10.19 -18.61
CA ALA A 19 -33.33 8.80 -18.84
C ALA A 19 -32.08 8.52 -18.02
N GLU A 20 -32.23 7.77 -16.93
CA GLU A 20 -31.10 7.22 -16.16
C GLU A 20 -30.41 6.09 -16.94
N GLY A 21 -29.75 6.48 -18.03
CA GLY A 21 -28.83 5.60 -18.75
C GLY A 21 -27.56 5.44 -17.94
N ARG A 22 -27.24 4.19 -17.57
CA ARG A 22 -25.94 3.82 -17.00
C ARG A 22 -24.82 4.19 -17.98
N PRO A 23 -23.83 5.02 -17.59
CA PRO A 23 -22.52 4.97 -18.20
C PRO A 23 -21.77 3.80 -17.54
N GLY A 24 -21.36 2.81 -18.34
CA GLY A 24 -20.33 1.87 -17.90
C GLY A 24 -18.97 2.58 -17.83
N ALA A 25 -18.06 2.04 -17.02
CA ALA A 25 -16.63 2.38 -17.04
C ALA A 25 -16.30 3.88 -16.93
N ALA A 26 -16.76 4.54 -15.86
CA ALA A 26 -15.85 5.48 -15.22
C ALA A 26 -14.65 4.66 -14.72
N CYS A 27 -13.46 4.95 -15.24
CA CYS A 27 -12.23 4.47 -14.63
C CYS A 27 -12.26 4.80 -13.13
N PRO A 28 -11.71 3.97 -12.23
CA PRO A 28 -11.32 4.52 -10.94
C PRO A 28 -10.40 5.71 -11.26
N GLU A 29 -10.84 6.91 -10.83
CA GLU A 29 -9.95 8.05 -10.69
C GLU A 29 -8.66 7.54 -10.04
N ARG A 30 -7.52 7.99 -10.56
CA ARG A 30 -6.20 7.50 -10.12
C ARG A 30 -6.12 7.74 -8.62
N GLU A 31 -6.45 6.71 -7.85
CA GLU A 31 -6.66 6.81 -6.42
C GLU A 31 -5.31 7.24 -5.87
N GLU A 32 -5.25 8.49 -5.43
CA GLU A 32 -3.99 9.20 -5.27
C GLU A 32 -3.32 8.61 -4.04
N CYS A 33 -2.51 7.57 -4.30
CA CYS A 33 -2.42 6.37 -3.48
C CYS A 33 -1.82 6.67 -2.11
N SER A 34 -2.69 7.19 -1.26
CA SER A 34 -2.43 7.60 0.10
C SER A 34 -2.49 6.33 0.92
N VAL A 35 -1.40 5.56 0.83
CA VAL A 35 -1.22 4.34 1.60
C VAL A 35 -1.60 4.63 3.05
N SER A 36 -2.65 3.96 3.51
CA SER A 36 -3.10 4.04 4.88
C SER A 36 -2.12 3.28 5.78
N ALA A 37 -1.81 3.85 6.95
CA ALA A 37 -0.92 3.21 7.91
C ALA A 37 -1.41 1.79 8.25
N ASP A 38 -2.72 1.60 8.37
CA ASP A 38 -3.37 0.33 8.67
C ASP A 38 -3.05 -0.77 7.65
N THR A 39 -3.06 -0.45 6.34
CA THR A 39 -2.74 -1.40 5.26
C THR A 39 -1.32 -1.99 5.37
N VAL A 40 -0.41 -1.27 6.02
CA VAL A 40 0.97 -1.73 6.29
C VAL A 40 1.08 -2.33 7.69
N LEU A 41 0.48 -1.70 8.70
CA LEU A 41 0.62 -2.09 10.11
C LEU A 41 -0.19 -3.33 10.49
N ALA A 42 -1.40 -3.51 9.95
CA ALA A 42 -2.24 -4.68 10.24
C ALA A 42 -1.57 -6.02 9.86
N PRO A 43 -1.07 -6.23 8.62
CA PRO A 43 -0.34 -7.44 8.27
C PRO A 43 1.02 -7.58 9.00
N LEU A 44 1.73 -6.48 9.31
CA LEU A 44 2.94 -6.57 10.16
C LEU A 44 2.62 -7.02 11.59
N ARG A 45 1.49 -6.56 12.15
CA ARG A 45 0.98 -6.98 13.46
C ARG A 45 0.51 -8.45 13.44
N ALA A 46 -0.16 -8.88 12.37
CA ALA A 46 -0.58 -10.27 12.20
C ALA A 46 0.63 -11.23 12.09
N ALA A 47 1.63 -10.86 11.28
CA ALA A 47 2.90 -11.59 11.19
C ALA A 47 3.63 -11.68 12.53
N LEU A 48 3.61 -10.59 13.32
CA LEU A 48 4.20 -10.59 14.66
C LEU A 48 3.47 -11.53 15.63
N ASP A 49 2.14 -11.57 15.60
CA ASP A 49 1.38 -12.46 16.49
C ASP A 49 1.54 -13.93 16.08
N ALA A 50 1.63 -14.23 14.78
CA ALA A 50 2.00 -15.56 14.28
C ALA A 50 3.40 -16.00 14.78
N CYS A 51 4.41 -15.12 14.68
CA CYS A 51 5.73 -15.36 15.26
C CYS A 51 5.70 -15.55 16.78
N ARG A 52 4.75 -14.93 17.50
CA ARG A 52 4.70 -14.94 18.97
C ARG A 52 4.50 -16.32 19.59
N ALA A 53 4.01 -17.29 18.83
CA ALA A 53 3.87 -18.68 19.26
C ALA A 53 5.20 -19.47 19.28
N THR A 54 6.17 -19.10 18.44
CA THR A 54 7.44 -19.83 18.24
C THR A 54 8.66 -19.04 18.69
N VAL A 55 8.61 -17.70 18.56
CA VAL A 55 9.70 -16.77 18.82
C VAL A 55 9.73 -16.35 20.29
N GLN A 56 10.94 -16.08 20.80
CA GLN A 56 11.11 -15.53 22.14
C GLN A 56 10.30 -14.25 22.36
N LYS A 57 9.56 -14.21 23.48
CA LYS A 57 8.74 -13.06 23.91
C LYS A 57 9.48 -11.71 23.92
N GLN A 58 10.80 -11.71 24.15
CA GLN A 58 11.63 -10.50 24.05
C GLN A 58 11.75 -9.97 22.61
N VAL A 59 12.00 -10.85 21.63
CA VAL A 59 12.10 -10.49 20.22
C VAL A 59 10.77 -9.93 19.72
N CYS A 60 9.65 -10.61 20.04
CA CYS A 60 8.32 -10.10 19.73
C CYS A 60 8.01 -8.75 20.41
N ASN A 61 8.53 -8.50 21.62
CA ASN A 61 8.35 -7.20 22.27
C ASN A 61 9.20 -6.08 21.63
N ASP A 62 10.44 -6.35 21.20
CA ASP A 62 11.23 -5.36 20.46
C ASP A 62 10.57 -5.05 19.12
N ILE A 63 10.23 -6.05 18.30
CA ILE A 63 9.54 -5.84 17.02
C ILE A 63 8.25 -5.04 17.24
N GLY A 64 7.47 -5.38 18.29
CA GLY A 64 6.26 -4.63 18.64
C GLY A 64 6.51 -3.16 18.93
N ARG A 65 7.57 -2.84 19.69
CA ARG A 65 8.01 -1.44 19.93
C ARG A 65 8.45 -0.76 18.63
N ARG A 66 9.14 -1.48 17.72
CA ARG A 66 9.53 -0.94 16.40
C ARG A 66 8.32 -0.64 15.53
N LEU A 67 7.28 -1.47 15.56
CA LEU A 67 6.02 -1.20 14.85
C LEU A 67 5.28 0.01 15.44
N THR A 68 5.31 0.23 16.75
CA THR A 68 4.79 1.48 17.36
C THR A 68 5.57 2.71 16.88
N VAL A 69 6.90 2.62 16.75
CA VAL A 69 7.73 3.71 16.20
C VAL A 69 7.42 3.99 14.72
N LEU A 70 7.15 2.94 13.93
CA LEU A 70 6.68 3.07 12.54
C LEU A 70 5.31 3.78 12.48
N GLU A 71 4.36 3.37 13.32
CA GLU A 71 3.02 3.99 13.42
C GLU A 71 3.10 5.46 13.82
N ASP A 72 3.91 5.79 14.82
CA ASP A 72 4.17 7.17 15.26
C ASP A 72 4.79 8.03 14.15
N ALA A 73 5.80 7.51 13.44
CA ALA A 73 6.40 8.18 12.29
C ALA A 73 5.39 8.39 11.13
N TRP A 74 4.45 7.45 10.94
CA TRP A 74 3.39 7.56 9.95
C TRP A 74 2.36 8.62 10.33
N ALA A 75 1.87 8.58 11.57
CA ALA A 75 0.87 9.52 12.10
C ALA A 75 1.40 10.96 12.16
N GLN A 76 2.67 11.15 12.50
CA GLN A 76 3.35 12.45 12.45
C GLN A 76 3.72 12.90 11.03
N GLY A 77 3.43 12.11 9.99
CA GLY A 77 3.74 12.44 8.61
C GLY A 77 5.25 12.45 8.27
N LYS A 78 6.11 11.95 9.17
CA LYS A 78 7.57 11.87 8.99
C LYS A 78 8.00 10.93 7.87
N LEU A 79 7.13 10.00 7.48
CA LEU A 79 7.38 9.07 6.37
C LEU A 79 7.06 9.74 5.03
N SER A 80 8.05 9.83 4.16
CA SER A 80 7.95 10.30 2.79
C SER A 80 7.01 9.41 1.96
N ALA A 81 6.29 9.99 0.99
CA ALA A 81 5.41 9.25 0.08
C ALA A 81 6.07 8.01 -0.60
N PRO A 82 7.32 8.06 -1.12
CA PRO A 82 8.02 6.87 -1.61
C PRO A 82 8.23 5.80 -0.53
N VAL A 83 8.51 6.17 0.71
CA VAL A 83 8.69 5.22 1.82
C VAL A 83 7.38 4.49 2.12
N ARG A 84 6.26 5.21 2.21
CA ARG A 84 4.92 4.62 2.42
C ARG A 84 4.55 3.63 1.31
N LYS A 85 4.79 3.99 0.05
CA LYS A 85 4.53 3.13 -1.11
C LYS A 85 5.40 1.87 -1.11
N ARG A 86 6.70 2.01 -0.85
CA ARG A 86 7.61 0.86 -0.73
C ARG A 86 7.27 -0.04 0.46
N MET A 87 6.79 0.52 1.57
CA MET A 87 6.33 -0.27 2.72
C MET A 87 5.09 -1.11 2.40
N SER A 88 4.18 -0.63 1.55
CA SER A 88 3.06 -1.45 1.04
C SER A 88 3.57 -2.65 0.25
N LEU A 89 4.55 -2.43 -0.64
CA LEU A 89 5.15 -3.50 -1.44
C LEU A 89 5.88 -4.51 -0.54
N LEU A 90 6.71 -4.04 0.41
CA LEU A 90 7.41 -4.91 1.36
C LEU A 90 6.43 -5.82 2.13
N VAL A 91 5.29 -5.25 2.55
CA VAL A 91 4.22 -5.97 3.24
C VAL A 91 3.45 -6.92 2.33
N GLN A 92 3.31 -6.60 1.04
CA GLN A 92 2.72 -7.48 0.04
C GLN A 92 3.64 -8.67 -0.26
N GLU A 93 4.95 -8.45 -0.38
CA GLU A 93 5.95 -9.52 -0.50
C GLU A 93 6.03 -10.39 0.77
N LEU A 94 5.94 -9.78 1.97
CA LEU A 94 5.85 -10.49 3.25
C LEU A 94 4.68 -11.49 3.29
N GLN A 95 3.50 -11.08 2.81
CA GLN A 95 2.30 -11.93 2.76
C GLN A 95 2.41 -13.05 1.71
N GLN A 96 3.15 -12.81 0.62
CA GLN A 96 3.46 -13.83 -0.40
C GLN A 96 4.63 -14.74 0.02
N GLN A 97 5.19 -14.56 1.23
CA GLN A 97 6.43 -15.22 1.69
C GLN A 97 7.64 -15.00 0.77
N HIS A 98 7.63 -13.92 -0.03
CA HIS A 98 8.73 -13.52 -0.92
C HIS A 98 9.82 -12.76 -0.14
N TRP A 99 10.53 -13.46 0.72
CA TRP A 99 11.53 -12.86 1.62
C TRP A 99 12.65 -12.13 0.87
N ASP A 100 13.08 -12.64 -0.28
CA ASP A 100 14.12 -12.02 -1.12
C ASP A 100 13.67 -10.68 -1.73
N ALA A 101 12.43 -10.59 -2.21
CA ALA A 101 11.85 -9.36 -2.73
C ALA A 101 11.63 -8.33 -1.60
N ALA A 102 11.20 -8.79 -0.42
CA ALA A 102 11.12 -7.95 0.77
C ALA A 102 12.50 -7.40 1.19
N ASP A 103 13.58 -8.20 1.11
CA ASP A 103 14.94 -7.73 1.39
C ASP A 103 15.47 -6.75 0.33
N GLU A 104 15.12 -6.91 -0.96
CA GLU A 104 15.46 -5.94 -2.01
C GLU A 104 14.80 -4.57 -1.76
N ILE A 105 13.50 -4.56 -1.42
CA ILE A 105 12.78 -3.33 -1.07
C ILE A 105 13.39 -2.70 0.20
N HIS A 106 13.76 -3.51 1.18
CA HIS A 106 14.49 -3.08 2.38
C HIS A 106 15.85 -2.45 2.04
N ARG A 107 16.66 -3.05 1.15
CA ARG A 107 17.93 -2.47 0.68
C ARG A 107 17.72 -1.14 -0.02
N SER A 108 16.74 -1.04 -0.92
CA SER A 108 16.40 0.24 -1.58
C SER A 108 15.96 1.31 -0.56
N LEU A 109 15.18 0.96 0.45
CA LEU A 109 14.82 1.87 1.54
C LEU A 109 16.04 2.28 2.40
N MET A 110 16.98 1.38 2.65
CA MET A 110 18.24 1.66 3.37
C MET A 110 19.24 2.51 2.55
N VAL A 111 19.11 2.57 1.23
CA VAL A 111 19.94 3.45 0.37
C VAL A 111 19.30 4.83 0.26
N ASP A 112 18.01 4.91 -0.06
CA ASP A 112 17.37 6.19 -0.38
C ASP A 112 16.87 6.96 0.87
N HIS A 113 16.41 6.26 1.92
CA HIS A 113 15.66 6.87 3.03
C HIS A 113 16.08 6.33 4.43
N VAL A 114 17.37 6.00 4.61
CA VAL A 114 17.91 5.42 5.86
C VAL A 114 17.53 6.17 7.13
N ASN A 115 17.52 7.51 7.10
CA ASN A 115 17.18 8.35 8.25
C ASN A 115 15.73 8.15 8.73
N GLU A 116 14.80 7.85 7.82
CA GLU A 116 13.39 7.60 8.15
C GLU A 116 13.16 6.16 8.59
N VAL A 117 13.82 5.19 7.95
CA VAL A 117 13.52 3.76 8.14
C VAL A 117 14.34 3.09 9.23
N SER A 118 15.62 3.44 9.41
CA SER A 118 16.58 2.71 10.26
C SER A 118 16.09 2.45 11.70
N GLN A 119 15.32 3.38 12.27
CA GLN A 119 14.86 3.33 13.66
C GLN A 119 13.90 2.16 13.96
N TRP A 120 13.15 1.70 12.95
CA TRP A 120 12.16 0.62 13.05
C TRP A 120 12.40 -0.53 12.06
N MET A 121 13.10 -0.29 10.95
CA MET A 121 13.40 -1.28 9.91
C MET A 121 14.20 -2.48 10.43
N VAL A 122 15.03 -2.30 11.46
CA VAL A 122 15.71 -3.41 12.16
C VAL A 122 14.70 -4.43 12.74
N GLY A 123 13.57 -3.97 13.25
CA GLY A 123 12.48 -4.81 13.73
C GLY A 123 11.74 -5.51 12.59
N VAL A 124 11.51 -4.81 11.48
CA VAL A 124 10.88 -5.39 10.27
C VAL A 124 11.78 -6.45 9.64
N LYS A 125 13.09 -6.21 9.54
CA LYS A 125 14.06 -7.21 9.07
C LYS A 125 14.13 -8.42 9.99
N ARG A 126 14.04 -8.21 11.32
CA ARG A 126 13.94 -9.33 12.27
C ARG A 126 12.63 -10.09 12.07
N LEU A 127 11.49 -9.40 11.91
CA LEU A 127 10.20 -10.02 11.64
C LEU A 127 10.22 -10.88 10.37
N ILE A 128 10.82 -10.40 9.28
CA ILE A 128 11.05 -11.17 8.04
C ILE A 128 11.88 -12.44 8.33
N ALA A 129 12.97 -12.32 9.10
CA ALA A 129 13.81 -13.45 9.44
C ALA A 129 13.06 -14.48 10.31
N GLU A 130 12.31 -14.06 11.32
CA GLU A 130 11.52 -14.95 12.17
C GLU A 130 10.34 -15.58 11.42
N THR A 131 9.67 -14.85 10.51
CA THR A 131 8.55 -15.39 9.71
C THR A 131 9.01 -16.37 8.64
N ARG A 132 10.27 -16.27 8.18
CA ARG A 132 10.92 -17.30 7.36
C ARG A 132 11.36 -18.52 8.17
N ASP A 133 11.75 -18.33 9.43
CA ASP A 133 12.20 -19.40 10.35
C ASP A 133 11.03 -20.14 11.02
N LEU A 134 9.81 -19.58 10.96
CA LEU A 134 8.58 -20.28 11.31
C LEU A 134 8.53 -21.62 10.56
N PRO A 135 8.43 -22.77 11.25
CA PRO A 135 8.17 -24.03 10.59
C PRO A 135 6.81 -23.89 9.89
N THR A 136 6.83 -23.89 8.56
CA THR A 136 5.60 -23.96 7.77
C THR A 136 4.98 -25.31 8.10
N ALA A 137 3.86 -25.28 8.83
CA ALA A 137 3.12 -26.48 9.16
C ALA A 137 2.41 -26.98 7.89
N GLU A 138 3.09 -27.89 7.18
CA GLU A 138 2.47 -28.81 6.21
C GLU A 138 1.46 -29.75 6.90
#